data_AF-A0A170Z4Z8-F1
#
_entry.id   AF-A0A170Z4Z8-F1
#
_cell.length_a   1.000
_cell.length_b   1.000
_cell.length_c   1.000
_cell.angle_alpha   90.00
_cell.angle_beta   90.00
_cell.angle_gamma   90.00
#
_symmetry.space_group_name_H-M   'P 1'
#
loop_
_entity.id
_entity.type
_entity.pdbx_description
1 polymer ?
#
loop_
_entity_poly.entity_id
_entity_poly.type
_entity_poly.pdbx_seq_one_letter_code
_entity_poly.pdbx_strand_id
1 'polypeptide(L)'
;IKWHESPVIVSFAETTTPVWQVPFPAVTLCSETKSRSSLFNFTEAINMNLTEDMDSEAFRKMAAVSLLCDNHVVVANSSLTMEESNIDFLFEVAPPFEDTVHICKWNGPATQNCSHLFTPVITDEGVCFSFNMLPTVELFRGQGIPYFEDNGHRSEG
;
A
#
# COMPACT_ATOMS: atom_id res chain seq x y z
N ILE A 1 -13.63 34.32 12.54
CA ILE A 1 -15.05 34.31 12.98
C ILE A 1 -15.48 32.92 13.45
N LYS A 2 -15.32 31.84 12.67
CA LYS A 2 -15.67 30.45 13.07
C LYS A 2 -15.21 30.00 14.48
N TRP A 3 -13.99 30.33 14.88
CA TRP A 3 -13.42 29.96 16.19
C TRP A 3 -13.95 30.77 17.38
N HIS A 4 -14.53 31.95 17.14
CA HIS A 4 -15.13 32.79 18.19
C HIS A 4 -16.59 32.41 18.49
N GLU A 5 -17.28 31.80 17.53
CA GLU A 5 -18.72 31.46 17.64
C GLU A 5 -18.95 29.96 17.91
N SER A 6 -17.91 29.12 17.85
CA SER A 6 -18.01 27.68 18.10
C SER A 6 -16.77 27.19 18.85
N PRO A 7 -16.71 27.38 20.19
CA PRO A 7 -15.61 26.87 20.99
C PRO A 7 -15.61 25.33 20.95
N VAL A 8 -14.42 24.74 20.77
CA VAL A 8 -14.24 23.28 20.87
C VAL A 8 -14.14 22.92 22.35
N ILE A 9 -15.08 22.11 22.83
CA ILE A 9 -15.07 21.58 24.20
C ILE A 9 -14.52 20.16 24.13
N VAL A 10 -13.46 19.90 24.90
CA VAL A 10 -12.90 18.54 25.06
C VAL A 10 -13.30 18.06 26.44
N SER A 11 -14.12 17.01 26.51
CA SER A 11 -14.45 16.30 27.74
C SER A 11 -13.80 14.91 27.73
N PHE A 12 -13.39 14.44 28.91
CA PHE A 12 -12.94 13.08 29.09
C PHE A 12 -14.15 12.17 29.30
N ALA A 13 -14.09 10.94 28.79
CA ALA A 13 -15.13 9.95 29.08
C ALA A 13 -15.14 9.67 30.59
N GLU A 14 -16.32 9.76 31.20
CA GLU A 14 -16.49 9.52 32.64
C GLU A 14 -16.35 8.04 33.02
N THR A 15 -16.41 7.13 32.03
CA THR A 15 -16.31 5.68 32.21
C THR A 15 -15.12 5.12 31.44
N THR A 16 -14.47 4.12 32.02
CA THR A 16 -13.36 3.41 31.39
C THR A 16 -13.88 2.37 30.41
N THR A 17 -13.38 2.39 29.18
CA THR A 17 -13.60 1.30 28.22
C THR A 17 -12.49 0.27 28.42
N PRO A 18 -12.79 -0.97 28.83
CA PRO A 18 -11.76 -1.98 28.95
C PRO A 18 -11.12 -2.30 27.60
N VAL A 19 -9.82 -2.63 27.62
CA VAL A 19 -8.98 -2.76 26.41
C VAL A 19 -9.52 -3.78 25.41
N TRP A 20 -10.14 -4.87 25.87
CA TRP A 20 -10.70 -5.91 25.00
C TRP A 20 -11.96 -5.47 24.21
N GLN A 21 -12.57 -4.33 24.56
CA GLN A 21 -13.66 -3.74 23.78
C GLN A 21 -13.14 -2.83 22.66
N VAL A 22 -11.84 -2.52 22.64
CA VAL A 22 -11.23 -1.76 21.56
C VAL A 22 -10.96 -2.75 20.41
N PRO A 23 -11.57 -2.55 19.22
CA PRO A 23 -11.34 -3.43 18.10
C PRO A 23 -9.87 -3.36 17.68
N PHE A 24 -9.32 -4.50 17.26
CA PHE A 24 -7.97 -4.53 16.71
C PHE A 24 -7.89 -3.59 15.49
N PRO A 25 -6.79 -2.86 15.30
CA PRO A 25 -6.66 -1.93 14.17
C PRO A 25 -6.48 -2.68 12.84
N ALA A 26 -6.58 -1.93 11.75
CA ALA A 26 -6.02 -2.37 10.48
C ALA A 26 -4.48 -2.28 10.53
N VAL A 27 -3.78 -3.27 9.99
CA VAL A 27 -2.32 -3.31 9.92
C VAL A 27 -1.88 -3.53 8.49
N THR A 28 -1.17 -2.56 7.91
CA THR A 28 -0.65 -2.64 6.54
C THR A 28 0.84 -2.92 6.56
N LEU A 29 1.25 -3.96 5.83
CA LEU A 29 2.63 -4.41 5.70
C LEU A 29 3.10 -4.14 4.27
N CYS A 30 4.19 -3.40 4.13
CA CYS A 30 4.81 -3.05 2.85
C CYS A 30 6.22 -3.62 2.78
N SER A 31 6.62 -4.12 1.61
CA SER A 31 8.01 -4.49 1.39
C SER A 31 8.84 -3.26 1.06
N GLU A 32 10.07 -3.22 1.58
CA GLU A 32 11.07 -2.24 1.15
C GLU A 32 11.51 -2.49 -0.30
N THR A 33 11.38 -3.73 -0.79
CA THR A 33 11.67 -4.05 -2.18
C THR A 33 10.51 -3.60 -3.06
N LYS A 34 10.73 -2.56 -3.87
CA LYS A 34 9.69 -1.99 -4.76
C LYS A 34 9.47 -2.78 -6.04
N SER A 35 10.53 -3.41 -6.54
CA SER A 35 10.48 -4.28 -7.71
C SER A 35 11.46 -5.44 -7.58
N ARG A 36 11.05 -6.63 -8.03
CA ARG A 36 11.91 -7.80 -8.09
C ARG A 36 12.83 -7.66 -9.30
N SER A 37 14.14 -7.68 -9.06
CA SER A 37 15.16 -7.54 -10.12
C SER A 37 15.05 -8.61 -11.22
N SER A 38 14.48 -9.78 -10.90
CA SER A 38 14.22 -10.86 -11.87
C SER A 38 13.12 -10.53 -12.88
N LEU A 39 12.22 -9.59 -12.57
CA LEU A 39 11.13 -9.15 -13.44
C LEU A 39 11.41 -7.76 -14.01
N PHE A 40 11.94 -6.87 -13.19
CA PHE A 40 12.36 -5.53 -13.60
C PHE A 40 13.60 -5.09 -12.84
N ASN A 41 14.73 -5.01 -13.53
CA ASN A 41 15.98 -4.55 -12.97
C ASN A 41 16.03 -3.02 -12.96
N PHE A 42 15.50 -2.42 -11.89
CA PHE A 42 15.44 -0.97 -11.74
C PHE A 42 16.82 -0.30 -11.73
N THR A 43 17.85 -0.95 -11.17
CA THR A 43 19.22 -0.44 -11.17
C THR A 43 19.77 -0.31 -12.60
N GLU A 44 19.50 -1.31 -13.44
CA GLU A 44 19.90 -1.29 -14.85
C GLU A 44 19.15 -0.20 -15.63
N ALA A 45 17.84 -0.05 -15.39
CA ALA A 45 17.05 1.01 -16.00
C ALA A 45 17.60 2.41 -15.66
N ILE A 46 17.97 2.65 -14.40
CA ILE A 46 18.62 3.91 -13.98
C ILE A 46 19.93 4.13 -14.73
N ASN A 47 20.78 3.09 -14.81
CA ASN A 47 22.06 3.21 -15.48
C ASN A 47 21.88 3.53 -16.97
N MET A 48 20.97 2.84 -17.65
CA MET A 48 20.66 3.08 -19.07
C MET A 48 20.20 4.52 -19.30
N ASN A 49 19.29 5.04 -18.47
CA ASN A 49 18.81 6.42 -18.57
C ASN A 49 19.93 7.47 -18.43
N LEU A 50 21.02 7.14 -17.73
CA LEU A 50 22.16 8.05 -17.55
C LEU A 50 23.18 7.96 -18.71
N THR A 51 23.25 6.83 -19.41
CA THR A 51 24.31 6.56 -20.38
C THR A 51 23.84 6.55 -21.83
N GLU A 52 22.57 6.24 -22.08
CA GLU A 52 22.02 5.97 -23.42
C GLU A 52 20.61 6.57 -23.59
N ASP A 53 20.15 6.67 -24.84
CA ASP A 53 18.77 7.03 -25.13
C ASP A 53 17.84 5.86 -24.78
N MET A 54 17.10 6.00 -23.69
CA MET A 54 16.17 4.98 -23.21
C MET A 54 14.84 5.02 -24.00
N ASP A 55 14.30 3.85 -24.33
CA ASP A 55 12.98 3.74 -24.95
C ASP A 55 11.87 4.33 -24.07
N SER A 56 10.83 4.88 -24.70
CA SER A 56 9.73 5.55 -24.02
C SER A 56 8.94 4.65 -23.08
N GLU A 57 8.79 3.36 -23.38
CA GLU A 57 8.09 2.41 -22.51
C GLU A 57 8.95 2.06 -21.29
N ALA A 58 10.24 1.81 -21.51
CA ALA A 58 11.21 1.57 -20.44
C ALA A 58 11.30 2.78 -19.49
N PHE A 59 11.28 4.00 -20.03
CA PHE A 59 11.22 5.23 -19.24
C PHE A 59 9.96 5.30 -18.38
N ARG A 60 8.78 4.98 -18.93
CA ARG A 60 7.52 5.00 -18.18
C ARG A 60 7.51 3.98 -17.04
N LYS A 61 7.99 2.76 -17.28
CA LYS A 61 8.11 1.70 -16.27
C LYS A 61 9.11 2.08 -15.16
N MET A 62 10.26 2.61 -15.54
CA MET A 62 11.26 3.12 -14.59
C MET A 62 10.69 4.28 -13.77
N ALA A 63 10.06 5.26 -14.41
CA ALA A 63 9.43 6.38 -13.73
C ALA A 63 8.34 5.92 -12.75
N ALA A 64 7.51 4.95 -13.13
CA ALA A 64 6.50 4.38 -12.25
C ALA A 64 7.12 3.77 -10.97
N VAL A 65 8.16 2.95 -11.09
CA VAL A 65 8.83 2.39 -9.90
C VAL A 65 9.52 3.47 -9.08
N SER A 66 10.09 4.49 -9.73
CA SER A 66 10.75 5.60 -9.02
C SER A 66 9.82 6.43 -8.14
N LEU A 67 8.52 6.47 -8.47
CA LEU A 67 7.51 7.15 -7.65
C LEU A 67 7.26 6.46 -6.31
N LEU A 68 7.60 5.18 -6.19
CA LEU A 68 7.49 4.40 -4.95
C LEU A 68 8.74 4.49 -4.07
N CYS A 69 9.78 5.14 -4.57
CA CYS A 69 11.06 5.28 -3.90
C CYS A 69 11.13 6.64 -3.19
N ASP A 70 12.08 6.76 -2.26
CA ASP A 70 12.38 8.05 -1.67
C ASP A 70 12.70 9.13 -2.71
N ASN A 71 12.45 10.39 -2.33
CA ASN A 71 12.62 11.57 -3.19
C ASN A 71 14.00 11.70 -3.88
N HIS A 72 15.04 11.06 -3.34
CA HIS A 72 16.38 11.09 -3.93
C HIS A 72 16.53 10.20 -5.17
N VAL A 73 15.57 9.32 -5.44
CA VAL A 73 15.55 8.35 -6.55
C VAL A 73 14.63 8.81 -7.69
N VAL A 74 13.93 9.93 -7.51
CA VAL A 74 13.00 10.47 -8.52
C VAL A 74 13.76 10.84 -9.79
N VAL A 75 13.25 10.33 -10.91
CA VAL A 75 13.86 10.48 -12.22
C VAL A 75 13.62 11.89 -12.75
N ALA A 76 14.67 12.57 -13.23
CA ALA A 76 14.50 13.89 -13.82
C ALA A 76 13.58 13.82 -15.06
N ASN A 77 12.71 14.83 -15.22
CA ASN A 77 11.70 14.91 -16.28
C ASN A 77 10.61 13.83 -16.24
N SER A 78 10.48 13.05 -15.16
CA SER A 78 9.31 12.18 -14.98
C SER A 78 8.12 12.96 -14.41
N SER A 79 6.92 12.42 -14.61
CA SER A 79 5.73 12.89 -13.89
C SER A 79 5.89 12.61 -12.39
N LEU A 80 5.31 13.47 -11.55
CA LEU A 80 5.12 13.23 -10.11
C LEU A 80 3.82 12.48 -9.81
N THR A 81 3.08 12.13 -10.84
CA THR A 81 1.82 11.38 -10.75
C THR A 81 1.93 10.05 -11.48
N MET A 82 1.23 9.06 -10.95
CA MET A 82 1.11 7.75 -11.57
C MET A 82 -0.02 7.73 -12.59
N GLU A 83 0.24 7.18 -13.77
CA GLU A 83 -0.82 6.82 -14.71
C GLU A 83 -1.44 5.48 -14.31
N GLU A 84 -2.76 5.38 -14.41
CA GLU A 84 -3.54 4.18 -14.07
C GLU A 84 -3.03 2.93 -14.79
N SER A 85 -2.59 3.07 -16.05
CA SER A 85 -2.03 1.96 -16.86
C SER A 85 -0.77 1.32 -16.28
N ASN A 86 -0.07 1.99 -15.36
CA ASN A 86 1.15 1.48 -14.75
C ASN A 86 0.87 0.66 -13.49
N ILE A 87 -0.35 0.68 -12.94
CA ILE A 87 -0.68 -0.01 -11.70
C ILE A 87 -0.50 -1.52 -11.87
N ASP A 88 -1.00 -2.09 -12.97
CA ASP A 88 -0.85 -3.52 -13.26
C ASP A 88 0.62 -3.96 -13.32
N PHE A 89 1.48 -3.09 -13.90
CA PHE A 89 2.92 -3.32 -13.93
C PHE A 89 3.54 -3.33 -12.52
N LEU A 90 3.12 -2.42 -11.62
CA LEU A 90 3.59 -2.42 -10.23
C LEU A 90 3.18 -3.70 -9.49
N PHE A 91 1.97 -4.21 -9.72
CA PHE A 91 1.54 -5.51 -9.20
C PHE A 91 2.35 -6.68 -9.76
N GLU A 92 2.71 -6.62 -11.05
CA GLU A 92 3.54 -7.65 -11.68
C GLU A 92 4.95 -7.71 -11.06
N VAL A 93 5.59 -6.56 -10.86
CA VAL A 93 7.00 -6.51 -10.40
C VAL A 93 7.16 -6.54 -8.89
N ALA A 94 6.09 -6.32 -8.12
CA ALA A 94 6.15 -6.30 -6.67
C ALA A 94 6.53 -7.68 -6.07
N PRO A 95 7.12 -7.71 -4.87
CA PRO A 95 7.24 -8.94 -4.10
C PRO A 95 5.86 -9.57 -3.86
N PRO A 96 5.70 -10.89 -4.12
CA PRO A 96 4.46 -11.58 -3.76
C PRO A 96 4.25 -11.60 -2.24
N PHE A 97 3.05 -11.93 -1.81
CA PHE A 97 2.68 -11.99 -0.39
C PHE A 97 3.64 -12.89 0.40
N GLU A 98 3.99 -14.06 -0.15
CA GLU A 98 4.82 -15.07 0.49
C GLU A 98 6.26 -14.61 0.75
N ASP A 99 6.75 -13.67 -0.06
CA ASP A 99 8.05 -13.03 0.09
C ASP A 99 8.01 -11.86 1.11
N THR A 100 6.81 -11.36 1.43
CA THR A 100 6.61 -10.24 2.37
C THR A 100 6.19 -10.72 3.76
N VAL A 101 5.32 -11.74 3.84
CA VAL A 101 4.77 -12.31 5.07
C VAL A 101 4.97 -13.82 5.05
N HIS A 102 6.02 -14.29 5.72
CA HIS A 102 6.36 -15.71 5.75
C HIS A 102 5.45 -16.54 6.68
N ILE A 103 5.07 -15.97 7.83
CA ILE A 103 4.24 -16.63 8.85
C ILE A 103 3.36 -15.55 9.47
N CYS A 104 2.09 -15.87 9.70
CA CYS A 104 1.24 -15.05 10.54
C CYS A 104 0.41 -15.89 11.52
N LYS A 105 -0.12 -15.22 12.54
CA LYS A 105 -0.93 -15.83 13.59
C LYS A 105 -2.05 -14.88 14.00
N TRP A 106 -3.28 -15.28 13.76
CA TRP A 106 -4.47 -14.58 14.21
C TRP A 106 -5.47 -15.60 14.78
N ASN A 107 -5.88 -15.43 16.05
CA ASN A 107 -6.86 -16.29 16.74
C ASN A 107 -6.71 -17.81 16.47
N GLY A 108 -5.49 -18.33 16.53
CA GLY A 108 -5.19 -19.72 16.20
C GLY A 108 -3.70 -20.04 16.19
N PRO A 109 -3.29 -21.21 15.68
CA PRO A 109 -1.89 -21.53 15.47
C PRO A 109 -1.27 -20.65 14.37
N ALA A 110 0.06 -20.49 14.42
CA ALA A 110 0.78 -19.81 13.36
C ALA A 110 0.79 -20.66 12.08
N THR A 111 0.61 -20.02 10.93
CA THR A 111 0.58 -20.68 9.61
C THR A 111 1.33 -19.84 8.58
N GLN A 112 1.88 -20.51 7.56
CA GLN A 112 2.44 -19.86 6.37
C GLN A 112 1.32 -19.46 5.39
N ASN A 113 0.23 -20.23 5.34
CA ASN A 113 -0.89 -19.99 4.43
C ASN A 113 -1.91 -19.06 5.08
N CYS A 114 -1.64 -17.76 5.06
CA CYS A 114 -2.56 -16.76 5.61
C CYS A 114 -2.76 -15.51 4.74
N SER A 115 -2.45 -15.60 3.46
CA SER A 115 -2.75 -14.55 2.47
C SER A 115 -4.23 -14.15 2.48
N HIS A 116 -5.15 -15.10 2.71
CA HIS A 116 -6.60 -14.85 2.82
C HIS A 116 -7.02 -13.90 3.96
N LEU A 117 -6.15 -13.62 4.93
CA LEU A 117 -6.42 -12.65 6.00
C LEU A 117 -6.08 -11.21 5.60
N PHE A 118 -5.37 -11.03 4.48
CA PHE A 118 -4.86 -9.76 4.03
C PHE A 118 -5.49 -9.35 2.70
N THR A 119 -5.73 -8.06 2.54
CA THR A 119 -6.15 -7.45 1.27
C THR A 119 -4.95 -6.76 0.63
N PRO A 120 -4.64 -7.02 -0.66
CA PRO A 120 -3.62 -6.25 -1.36
C PRO A 120 -4.10 -4.81 -1.55
N VAL A 121 -3.21 -3.84 -1.29
CA VAL A 121 -3.50 -2.40 -1.39
C VAL A 121 -2.31 -1.69 -2.03
N ILE A 122 -2.59 -0.65 -2.83
CA ILE A 122 -1.56 0.21 -3.40
C ILE A 122 -1.35 1.44 -2.49
N THR A 123 -0.10 1.76 -2.17
CA THR A 123 0.31 2.93 -1.40
C THR A 123 1.48 3.66 -2.09
N ASP A 124 1.98 4.73 -1.47
CA ASP A 124 3.24 5.39 -1.84
C ASP A 124 4.47 4.50 -1.62
N GLU A 125 4.34 3.41 -0.85
CA GLU A 125 5.37 2.39 -0.65
C GLU A 125 5.29 1.25 -1.67
N GLY A 126 4.31 1.26 -2.58
CA GLY A 126 4.08 0.23 -3.59
C GLY A 126 2.92 -0.70 -3.24
N VAL A 127 3.03 -1.97 -3.64
CA VAL A 127 2.03 -2.98 -3.33
C VAL A 127 2.26 -3.50 -1.92
N CYS A 128 1.25 -3.34 -1.07
CA CYS A 128 1.26 -3.71 0.33
C CYS A 128 0.09 -4.64 0.65
N PHE A 129 0.08 -5.21 1.85
CA PHE A 129 -0.94 -6.14 2.31
C PHE A 129 -1.54 -5.66 3.63
N SER A 130 -2.84 -5.44 3.67
CA SER A 130 -3.55 -4.90 4.83
C SER A 130 -4.42 -5.96 5.52
N PHE A 131 -4.13 -6.22 6.79
CA PHE A 131 -4.93 -7.07 7.67
C PHE A 131 -6.01 -6.23 8.34
N ASN A 132 -7.23 -6.79 8.46
CA ASN A 132 -8.36 -6.19 9.20
C ASN A 132 -8.71 -4.77 8.72
N MET A 133 -8.56 -4.53 7.42
CA MET A 133 -9.01 -3.31 6.74
C MET A 133 -10.53 -3.35 6.54
N LEU A 134 -11.17 -2.17 6.60
CA LEU A 134 -12.57 -2.04 6.22
C LEU A 134 -12.77 -2.38 4.73
N PRO A 135 -13.91 -2.98 4.34
CA PRO A 135 -14.27 -3.15 2.95
C PRO A 135 -14.18 -1.84 2.17
N THR A 136 -13.73 -1.90 0.92
CA THR A 136 -13.47 -0.70 0.12
C THR A 136 -14.75 0.05 -0.21
N VAL A 137 -15.86 -0.67 -0.34
CA VAL A 137 -17.20 -0.10 -0.47
C VAL A 137 -17.58 0.79 0.73
N GLU A 138 -17.16 0.41 1.94
CA GLU A 138 -17.39 1.20 3.16
C GLU A 138 -16.43 2.39 3.26
N LEU A 139 -15.15 2.19 2.92
CA LEU A 139 -14.13 3.24 2.94
C LEU A 139 -14.44 4.37 1.96
N PHE A 140 -14.85 4.02 0.74
CA PHE A 140 -15.03 4.97 -0.37
C PHE A 140 -16.50 5.31 -0.64
N ARG A 141 -17.40 5.01 0.31
CA ARG A 141 -18.83 5.36 0.22
C ARG A 141 -19.49 4.88 -1.08
N GLY A 142 -19.21 3.64 -1.49
CA GLY A 142 -19.80 3.01 -2.67
C GLY A 142 -19.12 3.27 -4.01
N GLN A 143 -18.05 4.09 -4.06
CA GLN A 143 -17.19 4.21 -5.23
C GLN A 143 -15.95 3.33 -5.02
N GLY A 144 -16.06 2.04 -5.30
CA GLY A 144 -14.91 1.13 -5.23
C GLY A 144 -13.78 1.63 -6.15
N ILE A 145 -12.54 1.59 -5.66
CA ILE A 145 -11.36 1.80 -6.50
C ILE A 145 -11.08 0.47 -7.22
N PRO A 146 -10.94 0.43 -8.56
CA PRO A 146 -10.86 -0.81 -9.34
C PRO A 146 -9.76 -1.79 -8.91
N TYR A 147 -8.69 -1.27 -8.31
CA TYR A 147 -7.49 -2.00 -7.91
C TYR A 147 -7.56 -2.57 -6.49
N PHE A 148 -8.64 -2.31 -5.77
CA PHE A 148 -8.83 -2.92 -4.47
C PHE A 148 -9.82 -4.08 -4.62
N GLU A 149 -9.33 -5.30 -4.51
CA GLU A 149 -10.21 -6.46 -4.38
C GLU A 149 -11.11 -6.27 -3.16
N ASP A 150 -12.39 -6.63 -3.30
CA ASP A 150 -13.38 -6.55 -2.22
C ASP A 150 -13.21 -7.73 -1.25
N ASN A 151 -12.01 -7.84 -0.69
CA ASN A 151 -11.59 -8.88 0.25
C ASN A 151 -11.42 -8.30 1.66
N GLY A 152 -12.03 -7.14 1.93
CA GLY A 152 -12.01 -6.51 3.24
C GLY A 152 -12.68 -7.41 4.27
N HIS A 153 -11.87 -8.14 5.03
CA HIS A 153 -12.35 -8.96 6.12
C HIS A 153 -12.05 -8.25 7.45
N ARG A 154 -13.09 -7.70 8.08
CA ARG A 154 -13.02 -7.39 9.51
C ARG A 154 -12.97 -8.71 10.26
N SER A 155 -11.86 -8.98 10.91
CA SER A 155 -11.81 -10.04 11.90
C SER A 155 -12.67 -9.61 13.09
N GLU A 156 -13.81 -10.29 13.28
CA GLU A 156 -14.59 -10.15 14.50
C GLU A 156 -13.77 -10.74 15.67
N GLY A 157 -13.63 -9.95 16.73
CA GLY A 157 -12.91 -10.31 17.95
C GLY A 157 -13.74 -11.14 18.92
#